data_AF-A0A1W1Z939-F1
#
_entry.id   AF-A0A1W1Z939-F1
#
_cell.length_a   1.000
_cell.length_b   1.000
_cell.length_c   1.000
_cell.angle_alpha   90.00
_cell.angle_beta   90.00
_cell.angle_gamma   90.00
#
_symmetry.space_group_name_H-M   'P 1'
#
loop_
_entity.id
_entity.type
_entity.pdbx_description
1 polymer ?
#
loop_
_entity_poly.entity_id
_entity_poly.type
_entity_poly.pdbx_seq_one_letter_code
_entity_poly.pdbx_strand_id
1 'polypeptide(L)'
;MADACNLTDLLDGSDTGEAHTFLMSRPEGGNEMQKIVKSRGELAEMRFVMEQRCDFATRTKADRHVGRWAASRLGLDENEGERYAQTIVDTSIRSKDGRGGFNRVVADLAPLGTHIEMVRTQYSIAISALTQSSAISLAQNYDASRLDA
;
A
#
# COMPACT_ATOMS: atom_id res chain seq x y z
N MET A 1 4.64 -6.22 16.53
CA MET A 1 4.86 -6.50 15.10
C MET A 1 4.73 -5.16 14.38
N ALA A 2 5.87 -4.53 14.09
CA ALA A 2 5.95 -3.19 13.55
C ALA A 2 5.99 -3.25 12.02
N ASP A 3 5.05 -2.60 11.35
CA ASP A 3 5.17 -2.22 9.94
C ASP A 3 4.18 -1.08 9.64
N ALA A 4 4.52 0.11 10.14
CA ALA A 4 3.95 1.35 9.68
C ALA A 4 5.10 2.11 9.01
N CYS A 5 4.95 2.42 7.72
CA CYS A 5 5.87 3.30 7.01
C CYS A 5 5.89 4.66 7.72
N ASN A 6 6.83 4.85 8.65
CA ASN A 6 6.90 6.03 9.49
C ASN A 6 7.70 7.12 8.77
N LEU A 7 7.09 8.28 8.58
CA LEU A 7 7.57 9.41 7.78
C LEU A 7 8.40 10.41 8.60
N THR A 8 8.77 10.09 9.85
CA THR A 8 9.25 11.11 10.81
C THR A 8 10.72 11.04 11.22
N ASP A 9 11.49 10.03 10.80
CA ASP A 9 12.85 9.83 11.35
C ASP A 9 13.99 10.56 10.62
N LEU A 10 13.72 11.61 9.83
CA LEU A 10 14.78 12.25 9.04
C LEU A 10 14.75 13.78 9.02
N LEU A 11 14.49 14.41 10.17
CA LEU A 11 14.75 15.83 10.37
C LEU A 11 15.33 16.07 11.78
N ASP A 12 16.56 15.61 12.02
CA ASP A 12 17.37 16.20 13.08
C ASP A 12 18.80 16.37 12.58
N GLY A 13 19.17 17.64 12.40
CA GLY A 13 20.42 18.10 11.82
C GLY A 13 20.70 19.49 12.35
N SER A 14 20.87 19.58 13.67
CA SER A 14 21.42 20.74 14.34
C SER A 14 22.89 20.88 13.95
N ASP A 15 23.27 22.02 13.39
CA ASP A 15 24.66 22.47 13.47
C ASP A 15 24.72 23.99 13.70
N THR A 16 25.49 24.32 14.72
CA THR A 16 25.67 25.65 15.29
C THR A 16 26.88 26.33 14.67
N GLY A 17 26.76 27.62 14.39
CA GLY A 17 27.88 28.55 14.59
C GLY A 17 28.54 29.17 13.35
N GLU A 18 28.82 30.45 13.55
CA GLU A 18 29.86 31.29 12.94
C GLU A 18 29.53 32.11 11.68
N ALA A 19 29.42 33.42 11.94
CA ALA A 19 29.47 34.49 10.97
C ALA A 19 30.90 34.66 10.45
N HIS A 20 31.09 34.49 9.13
CA HIS A 20 32.28 34.95 8.44
C HIS A 20 31.88 35.73 7.18
N THR A 21 32.11 37.04 7.23
CA THR A 21 32.05 37.95 6.08
C THR A 21 33.15 37.57 5.08
N PHE A 22 32.80 37.06 3.90
CA PHE A 22 33.77 36.82 2.83
C PHE A 22 33.15 36.87 1.42
N LEU A 23 33.56 37.91 0.68
CA LEU A 23 33.63 38.14 -0.77
C LEU A 23 32.62 37.49 -1.75
N MET A 24 32.12 38.35 -2.64
CA MET A 24 31.41 38.03 -3.88
C MET A 24 32.03 36.84 -4.63
N SER A 25 31.34 35.71 -4.61
CA SER A 25 31.53 34.62 -5.57
C SER A 25 30.22 34.40 -6.31
N ARG A 26 30.31 34.54 -7.63
CA ARG A 26 29.27 34.33 -8.63
C ARG A 26 28.65 32.93 -8.40
N PRO A 27 27.32 32.77 -8.26
CA PRO A 27 26.75 31.45 -8.02
C PRO A 27 27.00 30.58 -9.25
N GLU A 28 27.77 29.50 -9.06
CA GLU A 28 27.83 28.39 -10.00
C GLU A 28 26.47 27.69 -10.05
N GLY A 29 25.50 28.31 -10.73
CA GLY A 29 24.11 27.85 -10.83
C GLY A 29 23.93 26.52 -11.57
N GLY A 30 25.00 25.90 -12.06
CA GLY A 30 24.96 24.59 -12.72
C GLY A 30 24.87 23.40 -11.76
N ASN A 31 25.43 23.50 -10.55
CA ASN A 31 25.54 22.37 -9.61
C ASN A 31 24.28 22.23 -8.73
N GLU A 32 23.73 23.36 -8.26
CA GLU A 32 22.55 23.40 -7.38
C GLU A 32 21.27 22.95 -8.10
N MET A 33 21.06 23.43 -9.33
CA MET A 33 19.89 23.07 -10.13
C MET A 33 19.90 21.58 -10.49
N GLN A 34 21.08 21.01 -10.77
CA GLN A 34 21.25 19.57 -10.98
C GLN A 34 20.99 18.76 -9.71
N LYS A 35 21.40 19.24 -8.53
CA LYS A 35 21.09 18.60 -7.24
C LYS A 35 19.59 18.61 -6.93
N ILE A 36 18.90 19.73 -7.14
CA ILE A 36 17.45 19.85 -6.93
C ILE A 36 16.67 18.93 -7.88
N VAL A 37 17.05 18.87 -9.16
CA VAL A 37 16.40 17.97 -10.13
C VAL A 37 16.63 16.50 -9.79
N LYS A 38 17.85 16.12 -9.36
CA LYS A 38 18.15 14.76 -8.88
C LYS A 38 17.33 14.40 -7.63
N SER A 39 17.31 15.28 -6.62
CA SER A 39 16.52 15.09 -5.40
C SER A 39 15.02 14.95 -5.68
N ARG A 40 14.49 15.74 -6.62
CA ARG A 40 13.08 15.60 -7.06
C ARG A 40 12.82 14.27 -7.80
N GLY A 41 13.79 13.79 -8.59
CA GLY A 41 13.72 12.48 -9.23
C GLY A 41 13.68 11.34 -8.21
N GLU A 42 14.60 11.36 -7.25
CA GLU A 42 14.67 10.38 -6.16
C GLU A 42 13.38 10.36 -5.32
N LEU A 43 12.82 11.53 -5.00
CA LEU A 43 11.53 11.62 -4.30
C LEU A 43 10.37 11.05 -5.11
N ALA A 44 10.35 11.27 -6.43
CA ALA A 44 9.32 10.73 -7.30
C ALA A 44 9.41 9.20 -7.42
N GLU A 45 10.61 8.65 -7.56
CA GLU A 45 10.85 7.21 -7.60
C GLU A 45 10.49 6.55 -6.27
N MET A 46 10.92 7.13 -5.16
CA MET A 46 10.57 6.66 -3.81
C MET A 46 9.06 6.63 -3.62
N ARG A 47 8.37 7.72 -3.97
CA ARG A 47 6.91 7.81 -3.89
C ARG A 47 6.25 6.73 -4.73
N PHE A 48 6.70 6.54 -5.97
CA PHE A 48 6.16 5.52 -6.85
C PHE A 48 6.31 4.12 -6.26
N VAL A 49 7.50 3.77 -5.74
CA VAL A 49 7.74 2.47 -5.10
C VAL A 49 6.80 2.26 -3.90
N MET A 50 6.61 3.29 -3.08
CA MET A 50 5.71 3.22 -1.93
C MET A 50 4.25 3.04 -2.34
N GLU A 51 3.79 3.79 -3.33
CA GLU A 51 2.43 3.66 -3.89
C GLU A 51 2.21 2.24 -4.43
N GLN A 52 3.15 1.70 -5.21
CA GLN A 52 3.05 0.33 -5.74
C GLN A 52 3.01 -0.74 -4.64
N ARG A 53 3.79 -0.57 -3.56
CA ARG A 53 3.78 -1.49 -2.42
C ARG A 53 2.45 -1.44 -1.67
N CYS A 54 1.90 -0.24 -1.45
CA CYS A 54 0.60 -0.05 -0.81
C CYS A 54 -0.52 -0.67 -1.65
N ASP A 55 -0.51 -0.45 -2.95
CA ASP A 55 -1.50 -1.00 -3.88
C ASP A 55 -1.45 -2.53 -3.90
N PHE A 56 -0.25 -3.11 -3.97
CA PHE A 56 -0.05 -4.56 -3.93
C PHE A 56 -0.54 -5.18 -2.63
N ALA A 57 -0.19 -4.57 -1.49
CA ALA A 57 -0.60 -5.05 -0.18
C ALA A 57 -2.13 -4.97 0.00
N THR A 58 -2.74 -3.86 -0.44
CA THR A 58 -4.20 -3.67 -0.38
C THR A 58 -4.92 -4.70 -1.23
N ARG A 59 -4.45 -4.93 -2.45
CA ARG A 59 -5.01 -5.94 -3.35
C ARG A 59 -4.91 -7.36 -2.79
N THR A 60 -3.74 -7.73 -2.27
CA THR A 60 -3.51 -9.04 -1.66
C THR A 60 -4.44 -9.29 -0.48
N LYS A 61 -4.64 -8.27 0.37
CA LYS A 61 -5.59 -8.34 1.49
C LYS A 61 -7.03 -8.47 1.01
N ALA A 62 -7.41 -7.74 -0.05
CA ALA A 62 -8.74 -7.84 -0.64
C ALA A 62 -8.99 -9.23 -1.24
N ASP A 63 -8.03 -9.79 -1.97
CA ASP A 63 -8.09 -11.15 -2.52
C ASP A 63 -8.31 -12.20 -1.42
N ARG A 64 -7.58 -12.09 -0.30
CA ARG A 64 -7.77 -12.99 0.85
C ARG A 64 -9.14 -12.84 1.48
N HIS A 65 -9.62 -11.61 1.66
CA HIS A 65 -10.95 -11.36 2.24
C HIS A 65 -12.07 -11.94 1.36
N VAL A 66 -12.02 -11.67 0.05
CA VAL A 66 -13.00 -12.20 -0.90
C VAL A 66 -12.88 -13.71 -1.03
N GLY A 67 -11.67 -14.27 -0.97
CA GLY A 67 -11.45 -15.71 -0.94
C GLY A 67 -12.16 -16.39 0.23
N ARG A 68 -12.08 -15.82 1.45
CA ARG A 68 -12.81 -16.35 2.61
C ARG A 68 -14.33 -16.28 2.42
N TRP A 69 -14.83 -15.17 1.90
CA TRP A 69 -16.25 -15.01 1.59
C TRP A 69 -16.73 -16.05 0.56
N ALA A 70 -15.95 -16.27 -0.49
CA ALA A 70 -16.24 -17.25 -1.53
C ALA A 70 -16.20 -18.68 -0.97
N ALA A 71 -15.24 -18.98 -0.09
CA ALA A 71 -15.19 -20.27 0.61
C ALA A 71 -16.45 -20.55 1.43
N SER A 72 -16.99 -19.55 2.14
CA SER A 72 -18.26 -19.69 2.86
C SER A 72 -19.43 -19.99 1.92
N ARG A 73 -19.41 -19.47 0.69
CA ARG A 73 -20.42 -19.78 -0.34
C ARG A 73 -20.26 -21.19 -0.92
N LEU A 74 -19.03 -21.68 -1.00
CA LEU A 74 -18.71 -23.05 -1.41
C LEU A 74 -19.02 -24.09 -0.31
N GLY A 75 -19.38 -23.64 0.90
CA GLY A 75 -19.65 -24.52 2.03
C GLY A 75 -18.40 -25.15 2.64
N LEU A 76 -17.23 -24.55 2.39
CA LEU A 76 -15.96 -25.00 2.98
C LEU A 76 -15.91 -24.65 4.46
N ASP A 77 -15.23 -25.50 5.24
CA ASP A 77 -14.95 -25.21 6.64
C ASP A 77 -13.92 -24.08 6.80
N GLU A 78 -13.62 -23.66 8.03
CA GLU A 78 -12.70 -22.56 8.28
C GLU A 78 -11.27 -22.83 7.78
N ASN A 79 -10.78 -24.06 7.93
CA ASN A 79 -9.42 -24.45 7.52
C ASN A 79 -9.32 -24.56 5.99
N GLU A 80 -10.30 -25.19 5.36
CA GLU A 80 -10.40 -25.32 3.91
C GLU A 80 -10.64 -23.95 3.26
N GLY A 81 -11.44 -23.10 3.89
CA GLY A 81 -11.69 -21.75 3.44
C GLY A 81 -10.46 -20.85 3.51
N GLU A 82 -9.62 -21.02 4.53
CA GLU A 82 -8.34 -20.30 4.58
C GLU A 82 -7.38 -20.76 3.49
N ARG A 83 -7.30 -22.07 3.22
CA ARG A 83 -6.49 -22.59 2.10
C ARG A 83 -7.01 -22.10 0.76
N TYR A 84 -8.32 -22.04 0.59
CA TYR A 84 -8.95 -21.48 -0.60
C TYR A 84 -8.58 -20.00 -0.76
N ALA A 85 -8.68 -19.19 0.29
CA ALA A 85 -8.30 -17.79 0.27
C ALA A 85 -6.82 -17.58 -0.08
N GLN A 86 -5.92 -18.38 0.49
CA GLN A 86 -4.49 -18.36 0.12
C GLN A 86 -4.29 -18.69 -1.37
N THR A 87 -5.03 -19.67 -1.86
CA THR A 87 -4.96 -20.08 -3.26
C THR A 87 -5.44 -18.97 -4.21
N ILE A 88 -6.46 -18.18 -3.83
CA ILE A 88 -6.89 -17.00 -4.58
C ILE A 88 -5.77 -15.96 -4.66
N VAL A 89 -5.11 -15.67 -3.53
CA VAL A 89 -3.95 -14.77 -3.47
C VAL A 89 -2.82 -15.27 -4.39
N ASP A 90 -2.46 -16.53 -4.30
CA ASP A 90 -1.37 -17.10 -5.11
C ASP A 90 -1.70 -17.04 -6.62
N THR A 91 -2.96 -17.27 -6.98
CA THR A 91 -3.44 -17.15 -8.36
C THR A 91 -3.37 -15.70 -8.84
N SER A 92 -3.69 -14.74 -7.97
CA SER A 92 -3.60 -13.31 -8.23
C SER A 92 -2.15 -12.89 -8.53
N ILE A 93 -1.22 -13.28 -7.66
CA ILE A 93 0.22 -12.96 -7.79
C ILE A 93 0.83 -13.54 -9.07
N ARG A 94 0.42 -14.75 -9.47
CA ARG A 94 0.94 -15.42 -10.68
C ARG A 94 0.34 -14.85 -11.97
N SER A 95 -0.74 -14.09 -11.90
CA SER A 95 -1.39 -13.53 -13.08
C SER A 95 -0.69 -12.25 -13.55
N LYS A 96 -0.48 -12.11 -14.86
CA LYS A 96 0.19 -10.94 -15.47
C LYS A 96 -0.55 -9.61 -15.22
N ASP A 97 -1.86 -9.67 -15.07
CA ASP A 97 -2.72 -8.51 -14.79
C ASP A 97 -3.03 -8.36 -13.28
N GLY A 98 -2.54 -9.29 -12.45
CA GLY A 98 -2.87 -9.45 -11.04
C GLY A 98 -4.34 -9.77 -10.75
N ARG A 99 -5.20 -10.01 -11.76
CA ARG A 99 -6.65 -10.25 -11.56
C ARG A 99 -6.99 -11.74 -11.54
N GLY A 100 -5.98 -12.61 -11.45
CA GLY A 100 -6.15 -14.05 -11.42
C GLY A 100 -7.08 -14.52 -10.30
N GLY A 101 -7.00 -13.89 -9.12
CA GLY A 101 -7.89 -14.18 -7.99
C GLY A 101 -9.37 -13.93 -8.31
N PHE A 102 -9.68 -12.74 -8.84
CA PHE A 102 -11.06 -12.38 -9.25
C PHE A 102 -11.62 -13.36 -10.27
N ASN A 103 -10.87 -13.65 -11.34
CA ASN A 103 -11.33 -14.54 -12.41
C ASN A 103 -11.63 -15.94 -11.88
N ARG A 104 -10.79 -16.43 -10.95
CA ARG A 104 -10.97 -17.72 -10.30
C ARG A 104 -12.22 -17.75 -9.42
N VAL A 105 -12.42 -16.76 -8.57
CA VAL A 105 -13.62 -16.68 -7.72
C VAL A 105 -14.90 -16.65 -8.56
N VAL A 106 -14.90 -15.90 -9.67
CA VAL A 106 -16.05 -15.89 -10.60
C VAL A 106 -16.30 -17.27 -11.20
N ALA A 107 -15.25 -17.96 -11.64
CA ALA A 107 -15.36 -19.29 -12.21
C ALA A 107 -15.88 -20.32 -11.19
N ASP A 108 -15.39 -20.28 -9.96
CA ASP A 108 -15.74 -21.23 -8.90
C ASP A 108 -17.17 -21.02 -8.38
N LEU A 109 -17.66 -19.78 -8.36
CA LEU A 109 -19.00 -19.44 -7.88
C LEU A 109 -20.09 -19.43 -8.97
N ALA A 110 -19.70 -19.46 -10.25
CA ALA A 110 -20.66 -19.51 -11.37
C ALA A 110 -21.61 -20.72 -11.31
N PRO A 111 -21.16 -21.95 -10.99
CA PRO A 111 -22.05 -23.11 -10.83
C PRO A 111 -23.08 -22.95 -9.69
N LEU A 112 -22.80 -22.10 -8.70
CA LEU A 112 -23.70 -21.79 -7.58
C LEU A 112 -24.70 -20.67 -7.93
N GLY A 113 -24.72 -20.19 -9.17
CA GLY A 113 -25.59 -19.11 -9.61
C GLY A 113 -25.18 -17.73 -9.09
N THR A 114 -23.94 -17.57 -8.62
CA THR A 114 -23.46 -16.25 -8.17
C THR A 114 -23.12 -15.40 -9.37
N HIS A 115 -23.78 -14.24 -9.48
CA HIS A 115 -23.49 -13.27 -10.53
C HIS A 115 -22.15 -12.58 -10.33
N ILE A 116 -21.44 -12.32 -11.44
CA ILE A 116 -20.16 -11.58 -11.45
C ILE A 116 -20.23 -10.23 -10.72
N GLU A 117 -21.37 -9.54 -10.79
CA GLU A 117 -21.58 -8.27 -10.08
C GLU A 117 -21.48 -8.42 -8.57
N MET A 118 -21.95 -9.54 -8.02
CA MET A 118 -21.83 -9.79 -6.58
C MET A 118 -20.36 -9.91 -6.16
N VAL A 119 -19.54 -10.58 -6.98
CA VAL A 119 -18.10 -10.68 -6.75
C VAL A 119 -17.45 -9.31 -6.82
N ARG A 120 -17.81 -8.49 -7.82
CA ARG A 120 -17.32 -7.10 -7.93
C ARG A 120 -17.67 -6.27 -6.70
N THR A 121 -18.90 -6.35 -6.22
CA THR A 121 -19.33 -5.66 -5.00
C THR A 121 -18.50 -6.07 -3.79
N GLN A 122 -18.20 -7.36 -3.62
CA GLN A 122 -17.38 -7.82 -2.50
C GLN A 122 -15.94 -7.30 -2.56
N TYR A 123 -15.34 -7.24 -3.76
CA TYR A 123 -14.05 -6.60 -3.93
C TYR A 123 -14.08 -5.11 -3.58
N SER A 124 -15.09 -4.37 -4.02
CA SER A 124 -15.26 -2.95 -3.69
C SER A 124 -15.40 -2.72 -2.19
N ILE A 125 -16.18 -3.56 -1.49
CA ILE A 125 -16.33 -3.51 -0.03
C ILE A 125 -15.00 -3.79 0.66
N ALA A 126 -14.29 -4.85 0.25
CA ALA A 126 -13.02 -5.24 0.85
C ALA A 126 -11.97 -4.13 0.71
N ILE A 127 -11.83 -3.56 -0.49
CA ILE A 127 -10.88 -2.45 -0.73
C ILE A 127 -11.26 -1.23 0.10
N SER A 128 -12.53 -0.83 0.10
CA SER A 128 -13.00 0.34 0.86
C SER A 128 -12.72 0.19 2.36
N ALA A 129 -12.96 -0.99 2.92
CA ALA A 129 -12.68 -1.29 4.32
C ALA A 129 -11.18 -1.21 4.65
N LEU A 130 -10.33 -1.71 3.74
CA LEU A 130 -8.87 -1.70 3.93
C LEU A 130 -8.29 -0.28 3.86
N THR A 131 -8.79 0.56 2.94
CA THR A 131 -8.36 1.96 2.82
C THR A 131 -8.79 2.79 4.03
N GLN A 132 -10.01 2.58 4.55
CA GLN A 132 -10.47 3.24 5.77
C GLN A 132 -9.65 2.83 7.00
N SER A 133 -9.34 1.55 7.14
CA SER A 133 -8.52 1.05 8.25
C SER A 133 -7.12 1.68 8.24
N SER A 134 -6.49 1.82 7.07
CA SER A 134 -5.17 2.47 6.98
C SER A 134 -5.22 3.96 7.34
N ALA A 135 -6.29 4.66 6.97
CA ALA A 135 -6.46 6.08 7.28
C ALA A 135 -6.63 6.31 8.79
N ILE A 136 -7.37 5.44 9.47
CA ILE A 136 -7.56 5.51 10.93
C ILE A 136 -6.24 5.25 11.67
N SER A 137 -5.47 4.25 11.24
CA SER A 137 -4.16 3.97 11.86
C SER A 137 -3.16 5.11 11.72
N LEU A 138 -3.15 5.81 10.58
CA LEU A 138 -2.31 7.00 10.38
C LEU A 138 -2.73 8.15 11.30
N ALA A 139 -4.03 8.38 11.47
CA ALA A 139 -4.54 9.43 12.36
C ALA A 139 -4.18 9.17 13.83
N GLN A 140 -4.25 7.92 14.28
CA GLN A 140 -3.91 7.54 15.66
C GLN A 140 -2.41 7.68 15.96
N ASN A 141 -1.55 7.37 14.99
CA ASN A 141 -0.10 7.53 15.15
C ASN A 141 0.33 9.02 15.16
N TYR A 142 -0.39 9.88 14.43
CA TYR A 142 -0.14 11.33 14.44
C TYR A 142 -0.49 11.97 15.80
N ASP A 143 -1.56 11.51 16.45
CA ASP A 143 -1.99 12.03 17.75
C ASP A 143 -1.04 11.58 18.89
N ALA A 144 -0.55 10.33 18.84
CA ALA A 144 0.43 9.81 19.79
C ALA A 144 1.78 10.55 19.73
N SER A 145 2.24 10.90 18.53
CA SER A 145 3.53 11.61 18.33
C SER A 145 3.50 13.07 18.79
N ARG A 146 2.31 13.61 19.11
CA ARG A 146 2.09 15.01 19.51
C ARG A 146 2.01 15.19 21.03
N LEU A 147 1.97 14.09 21.79
CA LEU A 147 1.93 14.12 23.26
C LEU A 147 3.31 13.98 23.90
N ASP A 148 4.35 13.67 23.11
CA ASP A 148 5.74 13.51 23.57
C ASP A 148 6.68 14.65 23.13
N ALA A 149 6.15 15.76 22.59
CA ALA A 149 6.88 16.98 22.19
C ALA A 149 6.38 18.20 22.96
#